data_AF-A0A8J3LKC1-F1
#
_entry.id   AF-A0A8J3LKC1-F1
#
_cell.length_a   1.000
_cell.length_b   1.000
_cell.length_c   1.000
_cell.angle_alpha   90.00
_cell.angle_beta   90.00
_cell.angle_gamma   90.00
#
_symmetry.space_group_name_H-M   'P 1'
#
loop_
_entity.id
_entity.type
_entity.pdbx_description
1 polymer ?
#
loop_
_entity_poly.entity_id
_entity_poly.type
_entity_poly.pdbx_seq_one_letter_code
_entity_poly.pdbx_strand_id
1 'polypeptide(L)' 'MAWLTFPAGQAYTFTRNELNDSEFAGVVSSPDGKTLFASVQTPGITYAITGPWKRAEAA' A
#
# COMPACT_ATOMS: atom_id res chain seq x y z
N MET A 1 2.90 -9.43 1.29
CA MET A 1 3.08 -8.41 2.34
C MET A 1 3.75 -7.20 1.71
N ALA A 2 3.35 -5.98 2.06
CA ALA A 2 3.99 -4.77 1.55
C ALA A 2 4.47 -3.86 2.70
N TRP A 3 5.67 -3.30 2.52
CA TRP A 3 6.29 -2.33 3.40
C TRP A 3 6.26 -0.95 2.75
N LEU A 4 6.11 0.09 3.56
CA LEU A 4 6.31 1.47 3.14
C LEU A 4 7.46 2.05 3.96
N THR A 5 8.23 2.95 3.35
CA THR A 5 9.33 3.68 4.01
C THR A 5 8.97 5.15 4.16
N PHE A 6 9.08 5.68 5.37
CA PHE A 6 9.04 7.12 5.63
C PHE A 6 10.41 7.77 5.42
N PRO A 7 10.51 9.11 5.34
CA PRO A 7 11.79 9.83 5.19
C PRO A 7 12.86 9.45 6.23
N ALA A 8 12.48 8.91 7.39
CA ALA A 8 13.40 8.40 8.41
C ALA A 8 13.99 7.01 8.10
N GLY A 9 13.66 6.39 6.96
CA GLY A 9 14.17 5.07 6.55
C GLY A 9 13.52 3.88 7.26
N GLN A 10 12.51 4.12 8.11
CA GLN A 10 11.86 3.07 8.87
C GLN A 10 10.77 2.39 8.04
N ALA A 11 10.88 1.06 7.94
CA ALA A 11 9.86 0.22 7.33
C ALA A 11 8.78 -0.14 8.35
N TYR A 12 7.52 -0.13 7.92
CA TYR A 12 6.38 -0.55 8.73
C TYR A 12 5.44 -1.41 7.89
N THR A 13 4.81 -2.41 8.54
CA THR A 13 3.82 -3.25 7.87
C THR A 13 2.61 -2.39 7.54
N PHE A 14 2.29 -2.26 6.26
CA PHE A 14 1.14 -1.47 5.83
C PHE A 14 -0.06 -2.36 5.51
N THR A 15 0.16 -3.42 4.73
CA THR A 15 -0.92 -4.29 4.26
C THR A 15 -0.44 -5.70 3.91
N ARG A 16 -1.38 -6.65 3.89
CA ARG A 16 -1.19 -8.04 3.46
C ARG A 16 -2.26 -8.39 2.42
N ASN A 17 -1.85 -9.15 1.41
CA ASN A 17 -2.80 -9.79 0.49
C ASN A 17 -3.43 -10.99 1.22
N GLU A 18 -4.72 -10.89 1.51
CA GLU A 18 -5.51 -11.96 2.16
C GLU A 18 -6.26 -12.83 1.14
N LEU A 19 -6.23 -12.49 -0.15
CA LEU A 19 -6.96 -13.24 -1.18
C LEU A 19 -6.23 -14.54 -1.56
N ASN A 20 -4.91 -14.48 -1.69
CA ASN A 20 -4.06 -15.60 -2.13
C ASN A 20 -2.58 -15.31 -1.82
N ASP A 21 -1.70 -16.21 -2.26
CA ASP A 21 -0.25 -16.11 -2.08
C ASP A 21 0.47 -15.24 -3.14
N SER A 22 -0.26 -14.56 -4.03
CA SER A 22 0.33 -13.66 -5.03
C SER A 22 0.87 -12.39 -4.37
N GLU A 23 1.92 -11.83 -4.97
CA GLU A 23 2.54 -10.59 -4.52
C GLU A 23 1.76 -9.34 -4.96
N PHE A 24 1.94 -8.25 -4.21
CA PHE A 24 1.67 -6.91 -4.71
C PHE A 24 2.67 -6.58 -5.81
N ALA A 25 2.19 -6.02 -6.93
CA ALA A 25 2.99 -5.74 -8.12
C ALA A 25 3.15 -4.24 -8.41
N GLY A 26 2.67 -3.38 -7.51
CA GLY A 26 2.77 -1.93 -7.65
C GLY A 26 1.89 -1.19 -6.67
N VAL A 27 2.36 -0.02 -6.25
CA VAL A 27 1.62 0.92 -5.41
C VAL A 27 1.87 2.34 -5.89
N VAL A 28 0.81 3.15 -5.97
CA VAL A 28 0.91 4.57 -6.33
C VAL A 28 -0.19 5.37 -5.64
N SER A 29 0.15 6.54 -5.13
CA SER A 29 -0.83 7.50 -4.59
C SER A 29 -1.32 8.43 -5.69
N SER A 30 -2.60 8.79 -5.65
CA SER A 30 -3.14 9.85 -6.48
C SER A 30 -2.45 11.20 -6.19
N PRO A 31 -2.38 12.13 -7.17
CA PRO A 31 -1.74 13.43 -6.96
C PRO A 31 -2.35 14.27 -5.82
N ASP A 32 -3.64 14.08 -5.53
CA ASP A 32 -4.33 14.74 -4.42
C ASP A 32 -4.17 14.02 -3.07
N GLY A 33 -3.46 12.89 -3.06
CA GLY A 33 -3.18 12.09 -1.88
C GLY A 33 -4.41 11.40 -1.27
N LYS A 34 -5.55 11.36 -1.96
CA LYS A 34 -6.81 10.78 -1.42
C LYS A 34 -6.97 9.30 -1.69
N THR A 35 -6.35 8.78 -2.74
CA THR A 35 -6.49 7.38 -3.16
C THR A 35 -5.13 6.73 -3.27
N LEU A 36 -4.99 5.54 -2.72
CA LEU A 36 -3.85 4.65 -2.97
C LEU A 36 -4.32 3.53 -3.88
N PHE A 37 -3.62 3.36 -5.00
CA PHE A 37 -3.82 2.25 -5.91
C PHE A 37 -2.79 1.16 -5.62
N ALA A 38 -3.24 -0.07 -5.44
CA ALA A 38 -2.37 -1.22 -5.23
C ALA A 38 -2.80 -2.38 -6.13
N SER A 39 -1.84 -3.01 -6.80
CA SER A 39 -2.11 -4.12 -7.73
C SER A 39 -1.59 -5.44 -7.18
N VAL A 40 -2.34 -6.54 -7.38
CA VAL A 40 -1.91 -7.92 -7.14
C VAL A 40 -1.74 -8.62 -8.48
N GLN A 41 -0.55 -9.21 -8.71
CA GLN A 41 -0.18 -9.73 -10.04
C GLN A 41 -1.14 -10.81 -10.55
N THR A 42 -1.45 -11.81 -9.72
CA THR A 42 -2.39 -12.88 -10.03
C THR A 42 -3.53 -12.85 -9.02
N PRO A 43 -4.79 -12.62 -9.44
CA PRO A 43 -5.31 -12.72 -10.81
C PRO A 43 -5.35 -11.39 -11.60
N GLY A 44 -4.52 -10.40 -11.28
CA GLY A 44 -4.48 -9.12 -12.01
C GLY A 44 -5.50 -8.10 -11.49
N ILE A 45 -5.65 -8.00 -10.16
CA ILE A 45 -6.59 -7.08 -9.52
C ILE A 45 -5.88 -5.78 -9.16
N THR A 46 -6.54 -4.65 -9.38
CA THR A 46 -6.11 -3.35 -8.85
C THR A 46 -7.18 -2.79 -7.91
N TYR A 47 -6.77 -2.49 -6.69
CA TYR A 47 -7.63 -1.90 -5.66
C TYR A 47 -7.48 -0.37 -5.66
N ALA A 48 -8.58 0.34 -5.53
CA ALA A 48 -8.60 1.76 -5.16
C ALA A 48 -8.97 1.87 -3.69
N ILE A 49 -8.00 2.27 -2.87
CA ILE A 49 -8.14 2.32 -1.41
C ILE A 49 -8.28 3.78 -1.01
N THR A 50 -9.32 4.09 -0.23
CA THR A 50 -9.57 5.42 0.33
C THR A 50 -9.70 5.34 1.85
N GLY A 51 -9.45 6.44 2.54
CA GLY A 51 -9.62 6.55 3.99
C GLY A 51 -9.08 7.86 4.53
N PRO A 52 -9.22 8.12 5.85
CA PRO A 52 -8.43 9.16 6.48
C PRO A 52 -6.98 8.68 6.59
N TRP A 53 -6.11 9.18 5.71
CA TRP A 53 -4.68 8.91 5.77
C TRP A 53 -4.08 9.63 6.98
N LYS A 54 -3.71 8.87 8.01
CA LYS A 54 -2.89 9.39 9.12
C LYS A 54 -1.43 9.36 8.68
N ARG A 55 -0.68 10.43 8.95
CA ARG A 55 0.79 10.33 8.93
C ARG A 55 1.17 9.29 9.98
N ALA A 56 1.94 8.28 9.62
CA ALA A 56 2.49 7.44 10.68
C ALA A 56 3.54 8.27 11.42
N GLU A 57 3.44 8.27 12.73
CA GLU A 57 4.53 8.74 13.58
C GLU A 57 5.57 7.61 13.62
N ALA A 58 6.85 7.97 13.49
CA ALA A 58 7.92 7.01 13.69
C ALA A 58 7.88 6.56 15.16
N ALA A 59 7.76 5.25 15.38
CA ALA A 59 7.86 4.63 16.70
C ALA A 59 9.32 4.42 17.09
#